data_AF-A0A0F9AFE6-F1
#
_entry.id   AF-A0A0F9AFE6-F1
#
_cell.length_a   1.000
_cell.length_b   1.000
_cell.length_c   1.000
_cell.angle_alpha   90.00
_cell.angle_beta   90.00
_cell.angle_gamma   90.00
#
_symmetry.space_group_name_H-M   'P 1'
#
loop_
_entity.id
_entity.type
_entity.pdbx_description
1 polymer ?
#
loop_
_entity_poly.entity_id
_entity_poly.type
_entity_poly.pdbx_seq_one_letter_code
_entity_poly.pdbx_strand_id
1 'polypeptide(L)' 'MSNLGKEALEFARRYVALVDALRAQGVEEQTAREEARAAAVMFMFQAEVRGEESCPLCGHVIEGGD' A
#
# COMPACT_ATOMS: atom_id res chain seq x y z
N MET A 1 16.22 -11.06 -6.98
CA MET A 1 16.46 -11.03 -5.52
C MET A 1 15.68 -9.85 -4.93
N SER A 2 14.55 -10.10 -4.27
CA SER A 2 13.77 -9.05 -3.59
C SER A 2 14.58 -8.43 -2.46
N ASN A 3 14.49 -7.10 -2.32
CA ASN A 3 15.03 -6.40 -1.17
C ASN A 3 13.88 -6.13 -0.21
N LEU A 4 13.44 -7.19 0.48
CA LEU A 4 12.32 -7.19 1.42
C LEU A 4 12.37 -6.02 2.41
N GLY A 5 13.57 -5.63 2.86
CA GLY A 5 13.76 -4.48 3.75
C GLY A 5 13.43 -3.14 3.11
N LYS A 6 13.82 -2.91 1.84
CA LYS A 6 13.44 -1.70 1.09
C LYS A 6 11.95 -1.68 0.76
N GLU A 7 11.41 -2.82 0.36
CA GLU A 7 9.99 -2.96 0.00
C GLU A 7 9.08 -2.68 1.22
N ALA A 8 9.41 -3.24 2.39
CA ALA A 8 8.70 -2.97 3.63
C ALA A 8 8.78 -1.49 4.06
N LEU A 9 9.93 -0.85 3.85
CA LEU A 9 10.12 0.57 4.17
C LEU A 9 9.28 1.48 3.27
N GLU A 10 9.23 1.20 1.96
CA GLU A 10 8.42 1.96 1.02
C GLU A 10 6.92 1.78 1.29
N PHE A 11 6.48 0.56 1.61
CA PHE A 11 5.10 0.31 2.06
C PHE A 11 4.78 1.15 3.30
N ALA A 12 5.63 1.10 4.32
CA ALA A 12 5.41 1.83 5.57
C ALA A 12 5.32 3.34 5.35
N ARG A 13 6.20 3.90 4.49
CA ARG A 13 6.17 5.33 4.12
C ARG A 13 4.84 5.73 3.48
N ARG A 14 4.38 4.96 2.48
CA ARG A 14 3.12 5.26 1.79
C ARG A 14 1.91 5.05 2.68
N TYR A 15 1.93 4.04 3.55
CA TYR A 15 0.89 3.81 4.54
C TYR A 15 0.77 4.99 5.52
N VAL A 16 1.90 5.45 6.08
CA VAL A 16 1.90 6.61 6.99
C VAL A 16 1.39 7.88 6.29
N ALA A 17 1.86 8.14 5.07
CA ALA A 17 1.39 9.29 4.29
C ALA A 17 -0.13 9.27 4.05
N LEU A 18 -0.70 8.08 3.81
CA LEU A 18 -2.15 7.91 3.64
C LEU A 18 -2.92 8.18 4.95
N VAL A 19 -2.42 7.65 6.07
CA VAL A 19 -3.02 7.92 7.40
C VAL A 19 -2.98 9.41 7.71
N ASP A 20 -1.86 10.08 7.47
CA ASP A 20 -1.72 11.52 7.73
C ASP A 20 -2.66 12.34 6.84
N ALA A 21 -2.83 11.96 5.57
CA ALA A 21 -3.77 12.62 4.67
C ALA A 21 -5.24 12.46 5.13
N LEU A 22 -5.63 11.30 5.66
CA LEU A 22 -6.98 11.08 6.21
C LEU A 22 -7.18 11.90 7.49
N ARG A 23 -6.18 11.95 8.37
CA ARG A 23 -6.22 12.77 9.59
C ARG A 23 -6.31 14.26 9.28
N ALA A 24 -5.61 14.74 8.24
CA ALA A 24 -5.70 16.12 7.79
C ALA A 24 -7.10 16.50 7.28
N GLN A 25 -7.92 15.52 6.89
CA GLN A 25 -9.33 15.68 6.50
C GLN A 25 -10.29 15.59 7.69
N GLY A 26 -9.78 15.42 8.92
CA GLY A 26 -10.59 15.34 10.13
C GLY A 26 -11.03 13.93 10.52
N VAL A 27 -10.50 12.89 9.87
CA VAL A 27 -10.78 11.50 10.24
C VAL A 27 -10.04 11.16 11.55
N GLU A 28 -10.74 10.53 12.50
CA GLU A 28 -10.13 10.07 13.74
C GLU A 28 -9.00 9.08 13.48
N GLU A 29 -7.96 9.08 14.33
CA GLU A 29 -6.74 8.31 14.06
C GLU A 29 -6.99 6.81 13.89
N GLN A 30 -7.89 6.23 14.69
CA GLN A 30 -8.22 4.80 14.57
C GLN A 30 -8.90 4.51 13.22
N THR A 31 -9.90 5.30 12.85
CA THR A 31 -10.61 5.19 11.57
C THR A 31 -9.67 5.43 10.40
N ALA A 32 -8.78 6.42 10.46
CA ALA A 32 -7.79 6.70 9.43
C ALA A 32 -6.83 5.52 9.21
N ARG A 33 -6.41 4.84 10.29
CA ARG A 33 -5.57 3.63 10.19
C ARG A 33 -6.30 2.46 9.55
N GLU A 34 -7.58 2.27 9.89
CA GLU A 34 -8.43 1.22 9.33
C GLU A 34 -8.73 1.47 7.84
N GLU A 35 -9.08 2.70 7.47
CA GLU A 35 -9.29 3.11 6.08
C GLU A 35 -8.00 3.00 5.25
N ALA A 36 -6.86 3.42 5.80
CA ALA A 36 -5.58 3.26 5.11
C ALA A 36 -5.22 1.78 4.90
N ARG A 37 -5.59 0.88 5.83
CA ARG A 37 -5.41 -0.58 5.65
C ARG A 37 -6.31 -1.11 4.55
N ALA A 38 -7.60 -0.74 4.55
CA ALA A 38 -8.54 -1.16 3.52
C ALA A 38 -8.11 -0.67 2.13
N ALA A 39 -7.70 0.60 2.01
CA ALA A 39 -7.16 1.16 0.79
C ALA A 39 -5.90 0.43 0.31
N ALA A 40 -4.97 0.11 1.22
CA ALA A 40 -3.77 -0.65 0.89
C ALA A 40 -4.11 -2.03 0.29
N VAL A 41 -5.05 -2.76 0.91
CA VAL A 41 -5.53 -4.06 0.38
C VAL A 41 -6.19 -3.90 -0.99
N MET A 42 -7.03 -2.89 -1.16
CA MET A 42 -7.70 -2.61 -2.43
C MET A 42 -6.72 -2.26 -3.55
N PHE A 43 -5.67 -1.49 -3.25
CA PHE A 43 -4.62 -1.18 -4.22
C PHE A 43 -3.84 -2.42 -4.66
N MET A 44 -3.52 -3.32 -3.73
CA MET A 44 -2.86 -4.59 -4.07
C MET A 44 -3.75 -5.48 -4.94
N PHE A 45 -5.05 -5.59 -4.60
CA PHE A 45 -6.00 -6.37 -5.39
C PHE A 45 -6.26 -5.77 -6.79
N GLN A 46 -6.37 -4.43 -6.91
CA GLN A 46 -6.52 -3.78 -8.20
C GLN A 46 -5.28 -3.95 -9.09
N ALA A 47 -4.08 -3.90 -8.51
CA ALA A 47 -2.84 -4.14 -9.23
C ALA A 47 -2.81 -5.56 -9.82
N GLU A 48 -3.21 -6.56 -9.03
CA GLU A 48 -3.35 -7.96 -9.48
C GLU A 48 -4.37 -8.10 -10.63
N VAL A 49 -5.57 -7.52 -10.49
CA VAL A 49 -6.63 -7.59 -11.51
C VAL A 49 -6.25 -6.87 -12.81
N ARG A 50 -5.46 -5.80 -12.73
CA ARG A 50 -5.00 -5.03 -13.90
C ARG A 50 -3.77 -5.63 -14.58
N GLY A 51 -3.21 -6.71 -14.03
CA GLY A 51 -1.94 -7.26 -14.50
C GLY A 51 -0.78 -6.30 -14.32
N GLU A 52 -0.84 -5.42 -13.30
CA GLU A 52 0.30 -4.57 -12.97
C GLU A 52 1.43 -5.46 -12.45
N GLU A 53 2.57 -5.41 -13.13
CA GLU A 53 3.75 -6.19 -12.77
C GLU A 53 4.40 -5.72 -11.46
N SER A 54 3.87 -4.68 -10.79
CA SER A 54 4.46 -4.16 -9.55
C SER A 54 3.43 -3.69 -8.54
N CYS A 55 3.67 -4.00 -7.26
CA CYS A 55 2.84 -3.55 -6.16
C CYS A 55 2.90 -2.01 -6.03
N PRO A 56 1.76 -1.30 -6.09
CA PRO A 56 1.71 0.16 -6.03
C PRO A 56 2.16 0.73 -4.67
N LEU A 57 2.24 -0.10 -3.63
CA LEU A 57 2.60 0.31 -2.27
C LEU A 57 4.08 0.13 -1.94
N CYS A 58 4.75 -0.90 -2.46
CA CYS A 58 6.18 -1.11 -2.20
C CYS A 58 7.05 -1.10 -3.46
N GLY A 59 6.46 -1.02 -4.65
CA GLY A 59 7.17 -1.14 -5.93
C GLY A 59 7.75 -2.54 -6.18
N HIS A 60 7.38 -3.53 -5.37
CA HIS A 60 7.81 -4.92 -5.54
C HIS A 60 7.24 -5.45 -6.85
N VAL A 61 8.09 -5.97 -7.73
CA VAL A 61 7.65 -6.62 -8.95
C VAL A 61 6.91 -7.90 -8.56
N ILE A 62 5.61 -7.96 -8.89
CA ILE A 62 4.81 -9.16 -8.74
C ILE A 62 5.28 -10.09 -9.85
N GLU A 63 6.24 -10.97 -9.53
CA GLU A 63 6.68 -12.00 -10.47
C GLU A 63 5.45 -12.84 -10.82
N GLY A 64 5.01 -12.73 -12.09
CA GLY A 64 3.82 -13.40 -12.59
C GLY A 64 3.88 -14.89 -12.30
N GLY A 65 2.87 -15.39 -11.58
CA GLY A 65 2.56 -16.81 -11.58
C GLY A 65 2.08 -17.20 -12.98
N ASP A 66 2.59 -18.33 -13.47
CA ASP A 66 2.16 -19.00 -14.71
C ASP A 66 0.62 -19.02 -14.89
#